data_AF-A0A5N4WAV7-F1
#
_entry.id   AF-A0A5N4WAV7-F1
#
_cell.length_a   1.000
_cell.length_b   1.000
_cell.length_c   1.000
_cell.angle_alpha   90.00
_cell.angle_beta   90.00
_cell.angle_gamma   90.00
#
_symmetry.space_group_name_H-M   'P 1'
#
loop_
_entity.id
_entity.type
_entity.pdbx_description
1 polymer ?
#
loop_
_entity_poly.entity_id
_entity_poly.type
_entity_poly.pdbx_seq_one_letter_code
_entity_poly.pdbx_strand_id
1 'polypeptide(L)' 'MSEFKIETHPLEPFLPANAKLLMLGSFPPPKTRWKMDFYYPNYQNVISYY' A
#
# COMPACT_ATOMS: atom_id res chain seq x y z
N MET A 1 5.74 2.31 31.18
CA MET A 1 6.10 1.73 29.86
C MET A 1 5.17 2.35 28.83
N SER A 2 5.70 2.99 27.80
CA SER A 2 4.88 3.51 26.69
C SER A 2 4.33 2.33 25.90
N GLU A 3 3.02 2.26 25.76
CA GLU A 3 2.34 1.27 24.91
C GLU A 3 2.72 1.53 23.44
N PHE A 4 3.34 0.55 22.79
CA PHE A 4 3.60 0.63 21.35
C PHE A 4 2.31 0.30 20.60
N LYS A 5 1.75 1.28 19.90
CA LYS A 5 0.57 1.07 19.07
C LYS A 5 1.00 0.37 17.78
N ILE A 6 0.48 -0.84 17.55
CA ILE A 6 0.68 -1.57 16.30
C ILE A 6 -0.26 -0.94 15.26
N GLU A 7 0.31 -0.51 14.13
CA GLU A 7 -0.47 -0.06 12.97
C GLU A 7 -0.67 -1.23 12.00
N THR A 8 -1.90 -1.42 11.53
CA THR A 8 -2.25 -2.49 10.58
C THR A 8 -2.43 -1.90 9.20
N HIS A 9 -1.82 -2.53 8.19
CA HIS A 9 -1.96 -2.09 6.81
C HIS A 9 -3.43 -2.17 6.36
N PRO A 10 -3.99 -1.12 5.73
CA PRO A 10 -5.42 -1.05 5.44
C PRO A 10 -5.85 -1.90 4.22
N LEU A 11 -4.89 -2.31 3.37
CA LEU A 11 -5.13 -3.19 2.22
C LEU A 11 -4.62 -4.58 2.52
N GLU A 12 -5.37 -5.59 2.08
CA GLU A 12 -4.93 -6.98 2.12
C GLU A 12 -3.71 -7.21 1.21
N PRO A 13 -2.80 -8.13 1.57
CA PRO A 13 -1.70 -8.50 0.70
C PRO A 13 -2.17 -8.98 -0.67
N PHE A 14 -1.64 -8.36 -1.74
CA PHE A 14 -1.92 -8.78 -3.10
C PHE A 14 -0.80 -9.69 -3.63
N LEU A 15 -1.10 -10.97 -3.82
CA LEU A 15 -0.13 -12.00 -4.22
C LEU A 15 -0.74 -12.93 -5.31
N PRO A 16 -0.68 -12.55 -6.60
CA PRO A 16 -1.16 -13.41 -7.67
C PRO A 16 -0.28 -14.67 -7.82
N ALA A 17 -0.87 -15.79 -8.21
CA ALA A 17 -0.21 -17.11 -8.23
C ALA A 17 1.10 -17.18 -9.02
N ASN A 18 1.23 -16.38 -10.08
CA ASN A 18 2.41 -16.33 -10.95
C ASN A 18 3.32 -15.11 -10.68
N ALA A 19 3.19 -14.47 -9.52
CA ALA A 19 4.03 -13.34 -9.14
C ALA A 19 5.51 -13.75 -9.13
N LYS A 20 6.34 -12.97 -9.83
CA LYS A 20 7.81 -13.14 -9.85
C LYS A 20 8.55 -12.07 -9.07
N LEU A 21 7.86 -10.98 -8.74
CA LEU A 21 8.40 -9.82 -8.06
C LEU A 21 7.43 -9.37 -6.97
N LEU A 22 7.97 -9.15 -5.77
CA LEU A 22 7.26 -8.56 -4.64
C LEU A 22 7.71 -7.11 -4.48
N MET A 23 6.78 -6.17 -4.57
CA MET A 23 7.04 -4.77 -4.25
C MET A 23 6.60 -4.48 -2.81
N LEU A 24 7.54 -4.05 -1.98
CA LEU A 24 7.26 -3.66 -0.59
C LEU A 24 7.36 -2.13 -0.48
N GLY A 25 6.19 -1.50 -0.31
CA GLY A 25 6.09 -0.07 -0.03
C GLY A 25 6.02 0.22 1.47
N SER A 26 6.08 1.51 1.81
CA SER A 26 5.66 2.01 3.13
C SER A 26 4.14 2.00 3.28
N PHE A 27 3.64 2.36 4.46
CA PHE A 27 2.21 2.62 4.65
C PHE A 27 1.70 3.68 3.66
N PRO A 28 0.47 3.51 3.14
CA PRO A 28 -0.13 4.46 2.21
C PRO A 28 -0.38 5.82 2.90
N PRO A 29 -0.53 6.91 2.13
CA PRO A 29 -0.97 8.18 2.68
C PRO A 29 -2.35 8.04 3.34
N PRO A 30 -2.83 9.03 4.10
CA PRO A 30 -4.19 9.02 4.62
C PRO A 30 -5.23 8.76 3.51
N LYS A 31 -6.25 7.94 3.81
CA LYS A 31 -7.26 7.50 2.83
C LYS A 31 -7.97 8.65 2.11
N THR A 32 -8.10 9.81 2.76
CA THR A 32 -8.66 11.04 2.16
C THR A 32 -7.90 11.55 0.94
N ARG A 33 -6.65 11.13 0.75
CA ARG A 33 -5.81 11.51 -0.39
C ARG A 33 -5.83 10.50 -1.53
N TRP A 34 -6.50 9.36 -1.38
CA TRP A 34 -6.46 8.28 -2.36
C TRP A 34 -7.30 8.63 -3.59
N LYS A 35 -6.79 8.32 -4.78
CA LYS A 35 -7.56 8.35 -6.03
C LYS A 35 -8.13 6.97 -6.39
N MET A 36 -7.66 5.91 -5.76
CA MET A 36 -8.14 4.53 -5.90
C MET A 36 -7.92 3.73 -4.61
N ASP A 37 -8.78 2.74 -4.35
CA ASP A 37 -8.67 1.81 -3.20
C ASP A 37 -7.71 0.64 -3.52
N PHE A 38 -6.46 0.94 -3.86
CA PHE A 38 -5.43 -0.06 -4.16
C PHE A 38 -4.02 0.47 -3.85
N TYR A 39 -3.02 -0.41 -3.91
CA TYR A 39 -1.61 -0.03 -3.71
C TYR A 39 -1.19 1.08 -4.68
N TYR A 40 -0.38 2.02 -4.18
CA TYR A 40 0.03 3.25 -4.88
C TYR A 40 -1.18 4.03 -5.43
N PRO A 41 -2.01 4.59 -4.54
CA PRO A 41 -3.35 5.05 -4.91
C PRO A 41 -3.40 6.38 -5.66
N ASN A 42 -2.25 6.95 -6.04
CA ASN A 42 -2.15 8.29 -6.62
C ASN A 42 -1.43 8.24 -7.96
N TYR A 43 -1.99 8.90 -8.97
CA TYR A 43 -1.43 8.93 -10.32
C TYR A 43 0.01 9.47 -10.36
N GLN A 44 0.42 10.37 -9.47
CA GLN A 44 1.79 10.86 -9.46
C GLN A 44 2.83 9.81 -9.03
N ASN A 45 2.39 8.68 -8.47
CA ASN A 45 3.32 7.62 -8.12
C ASN A 45 3.78 6.89 -9.39
N VAL A 46 5.10 6.80 -9.59
CA VAL A 46 5.71 6.20 -10.78
C VAL A 46 5.31 4.72 -10.93
N ILE A 47 5.00 4.03 -9.83
CA ILE A 47 4.61 2.61 -9.85
C ILE A 47 3.17 2.43 -10.35
N SER A 48 2.29 3.44 -10.22
CA SER A 48 0.87 3.34 -10.60
C SER A 48 0.64 3.27 -12.12
N TYR A 49 1.68 3.47 -12.94
CA TYR A 49 1.59 3.49 -14.40
C TYR A 49 2.06 2.21 -15.09
N TYR A 50 2.41 1.16 -14.34
CA TYR A 50 2.83 -0.14 -14.87
C TYR A 50 1.78 -1.23 -14.62
#